data_AF-A0A0C2DG41-F1
#
_entry.id   AF-A0A0C2DG41-F1
#
_cell.length_a   1.000
_cell.length_b   1.000
_cell.length_c   1.000
_cell.angle_alpha   90.00
_cell.angle_beta   90.00
_cell.angle_gamma   90.00
#
_symmetry.space_group_name_H-M   'P 1'
#
loop_
_entity.id
_entity.type
_entity.pdbx_description
1 polymer ?
#
loop_
_entity_poly.entity_id
_entity_poly.type
_entity_poly.pdbx_seq_one_letter_code
_entity_poly.pdbx_strand_id
1 'polypeptide(L)'
;MTPRENGYTRFHRIQNVQYCLDFLKKKSIKLVNIRPEDIVEGNGKLTLGLIWTIILNFQVSVIKRRQLEEQLSAQNYTSTTQVCYIFTVPLLIMN
;
A
#
# COMPACT_ATOMS: atom_id res chain seq x y z
N MET A 1 3.75 11.34 14.19
CA MET A 1 3.03 11.37 15.49
C MET A 1 1.59 11.78 15.17
N THR A 2 0.63 10.87 15.25
CA THR A 2 -0.78 11.19 14.92
C THR A 2 -1.40 11.99 16.07
N PRO A 3 -2.08 13.12 15.82
CA PRO A 3 -2.85 13.80 16.85
C PRO A 3 -4.04 12.90 17.22
N ARG A 4 -3.92 12.19 18.34
CA ARG A 4 -5.04 11.46 18.91
C ARG A 4 -5.80 12.45 19.80
N GLU A 5 -7.02 12.78 19.40
CA GLU A 5 -7.92 13.54 20.25
C GLU A 5 -8.36 12.66 21.42
N ASN A 6 -7.86 12.96 22.62
CA ASN A 6 -8.05 12.16 23.84
C ASN A 6 -9.27 12.64 24.64
N GLY A 7 -10.45 12.66 24.03
CA GLY A 7 -11.71 12.94 24.73
C GLY A 7 -12.84 11.97 24.39
N TYR A 8 -13.80 11.82 25.31
CA TYR A 8 -14.89 10.84 25.21
C TYR A 8 -16.12 11.34 24.44
N THR A 9 -16.12 12.61 23.99
CA THR A 9 -17.24 13.20 23.27
C THR A 9 -17.42 12.59 21.87
N ARG A 10 -18.65 12.64 21.34
CA ARG A 10 -18.97 12.19 19.96
C ARG A 10 -18.08 12.88 18.92
N PHE A 11 -17.77 14.16 19.14
CA PHE A 11 -16.91 14.94 18.26
C PHE A 11 -15.50 14.36 18.17
N HIS A 12 -14.86 14.02 19.29
CA HIS A 12 -13.52 13.42 19.28
C HIS A 12 -13.51 12.06 18.56
N ARG A 13 -14.57 11.25 18.70
CA ARG A 13 -14.70 9.98 17.96
C ARG A 13 -14.79 10.22 16.45
N ILE A 14 -15.59 11.19 16.02
CA ILE A 14 -15.70 11.59 14.60
C ILE A 14 -14.35 12.03 14.06
N GLN A 15 -13.62 12.89 14.79
CA GLN A 15 -12.29 13.35 14.39
C GLN A 15 -11.29 12.18 14.26
N ASN A 16 -11.28 11.26 15.24
CA ASN A 16 -10.41 10.09 15.19
C ASN A 16 -10.71 9.20 13.96
N VAL A 17 -11.98 9.01 13.60
CA VAL A 17 -12.35 8.27 12.38
C VAL A 17 -11.96 9.06 11.14
N GLN A 18 -12.20 10.38 11.10
CA GLN A 18 -11.84 11.25 9.98
C GLN A 18 -10.34 11.15 9.66
N TYR A 19 -9.48 11.22 10.69
CA TYR A 19 -8.03 11.05 10.51
C TYR A 19 -7.68 9.69 9.90
N CYS A 20 -8.35 8.62 10.31
CA CYS A 20 -8.17 7.30 9.72
C CYS A 20 -8.56 7.28 8.23
N LEU A 21 -9.73 7.83 7.89
CA LEU A 21 -10.19 7.89 6.50
C LEU A 21 -9.27 8.73 5.61
N ASP A 22 -8.76 9.85 6.12
CA ASP A 22 -7.83 10.71 5.36
C ASP A 22 -6.46 10.06 5.17
N PHE A 23 -6.00 9.27 6.12
CA PHE A 23 -4.81 8.43 5.94
C PHE A 23 -4.99 7.42 4.79
N LEU A 24 -6.16 6.78 4.69
CA LEU A 24 -6.48 5.85 3.60
C LEU A 24 -6.54 6.59 2.25
N LYS A 25 -7.15 7.77 2.19
CA LYS A 25 -7.15 8.62 0.98
C LYS A 25 -5.74 9.03 0.56
N LYS A 26 -4.85 9.36 1.51
CA LYS A 26 -3.43 9.67 1.23
C LYS A 26 -2.70 8.49 0.60
N LYS A 27 -3.11 7.25 0.90
CA LYS A 27 -2.63 6.02 0.24
C LYS A 27 -3.32 5.72 -1.10
N SER A 28 -4.10 6.67 -1.64
CA SER A 28 -4.89 6.51 -2.87
C SER A 28 -5.93 5.38 -2.80
N ILE A 29 -6.40 5.05 -1.59
CA ILE A 29 -7.45 4.05 -1.39
C ILE A 29 -8.81 4.75 -1.57
N LYS A 30 -9.64 4.22 -2.48
CA LYS A 30 -10.98 4.75 -2.72
C LYS A 30 -11.95 4.28 -1.62
N LEU A 31 -12.54 5.24 -0.92
CA LEU A 31 -13.58 5.01 0.07
C LEU A 31 -14.92 5.44 -0.54
N VAL A 32 -15.78 4.48 -0.87
CA VAL A 32 -17.09 4.76 -1.50
C VAL A 32 -18.15 4.77 -0.42
N ASN A 33 -18.84 5.92 -0.28
CA ASN A 33 -20.00 6.07 0.61
C ASN A 33 -19.71 5.72 2.08
N ILE A 34 -18.50 6.00 2.58
CA ILE A 34 -18.13 5.84 3.99
C ILE A 34 -17.86 7.23 4.56
N ARG A 35 -18.67 7.65 5.53
CA ARG A 35 -18.45 8.88 6.29
C ARG A 35 -18.04 8.55 7.73
N PRO A 36 -17.34 9.45 8.43
CA PRO A 36 -16.97 9.22 9.82
C PRO A 36 -18.18 9.05 10.75
N GLU A 37 -19.27 9.77 10.49
CA GLU A 37 -20.49 9.70 11.28
C GLU A 37 -21.10 8.30 11.23
N ASP A 38 -21.15 7.68 10.05
CA ASP A 38 -21.69 6.34 9.84
C ASP A 38 -20.95 5.28 10.67
N ILE A 39 -19.64 5.44 10.83
CA ILE A 39 -18.79 4.53 11.59
C ILE A 39 -18.96 4.77 13.09
N VAL A 40 -19.03 6.03 13.53
CA VAL A 40 -19.24 6.38 14.95
C VAL A 40 -20.64 5.99 15.43
N GLU A 41 -21.63 6.02 14.54
CA GLU A 41 -23.01 5.58 14.80
C GLU A 41 -23.20 4.06 14.68
N GLY A 42 -22.18 3.34 14.21
CA GLY A 42 -22.16 1.88 14.23
C GLY A 42 -22.92 1.22 13.08
N ASN A 43 -22.98 1.85 11.90
CA ASN A 43 -23.57 1.22 10.71
C ASN A 43 -22.76 -0.02 10.30
N GLY A 44 -23.22 -1.21 10.68
CA GLY A 44 -22.50 -2.47 10.49
C GLY A 44 -22.11 -2.75 9.04
N LYS A 45 -22.95 -2.38 8.07
CA LYS A 45 -22.67 -2.56 6.64
C LYS A 45 -21.48 -1.70 6.19
N LEU A 46 -21.46 -0.42 6.59
CA LEU A 46 -20.39 0.50 6.23
C LEU A 46 -19.10 0.21 6.99
N THR A 47 -19.20 -0.18 8.26
CA THR A 47 -18.06 -0.63 9.07
C THR A 47 -17.40 -1.88 8.47
N LEU A 48 -18.20 -2.87 8.06
CA LEU A 48 -17.67 -4.06 7.40
C LEU A 48 -17.03 -3.71 6.05
N GLY A 49 -17.66 -2.84 5.28
CA GLY A 49 -17.11 -2.31 4.02
C GLY A 49 -15.77 -1.59 4.20
N LEU A 50 -15.63 -0.82 5.28
CA LEU A 50 -14.37 -0.16 5.64
C LEU A 50 -13.27 -1.16 5.99
N ILE A 51 -13.56 -2.14 6.86
CA ILE A 51 -12.61 -3.19 7.25
C ILE A 51 -12.19 -4.00 6.02
N TRP A 52 -13.14 -4.40 5.17
CA TRP A 52 -12.88 -5.09 3.92
C TRP A 52 -11.93 -4.30 3.01
N THR A 53 -12.20 -3.00 2.85
CA THR A 53 -11.36 -2.10 2.04
C THR A 53 -9.93 -2.04 2.57
N ILE A 54 -9.75 -1.99 3.89
CA ILE A 54 -8.43 -2.00 4.52
C ILE A 54 -7.71 -3.33 4.23
N ILE A 55 -8.35 -4.47 4.50
CA ILE A 55 -7.74 -5.79 4.31
C ILE A 55 -7.30 -5.98 2.86
N LEU A 56 -8.20 -5.71 1.91
CA LEU A 56 -7.94 -5.88 0.48
C LEU A 56 -6.75 -5.04 0.01
N ASN A 57 -6.70 -3.76 0.39
CA ASN A 57 -5.64 -2.86 -0.07
C ASN A 57 -4.28 -3.22 0.51
N PHE A 58 -4.21 -3.68 1.76
CA PHE A 58 -2.94 -4.09 2.36
C PHE A 58 -2.41 -5.41 1.79
N GLN A 59 -3.28 -6.40 1.56
CA GLN A 59 -2.88 -7.66 0.92
C GLN A 59 -2.38 -7.43 -0.51
N VAL A 60 -3.12 -6.68 -1.31
CA VAL A 60 -2.71 -6.34 -2.69
C VAL A 60 -1.42 -5.53 -2.70
N SER A 61 -1.23 -4.59 -1.75
CA SER A 61 0.01 -3.81 -1.65
C SER A 61 1.23 -4.67 -1.33
N VAL A 62 1.08 -5.75 -0.55
CA VAL A 62 2.17 -6.70 -0.28
C VAL A 62 2.55 -7.46 -1.54
N ILE A 63 1.57 -7.95 -2.31
CA ILE A 63 1.82 -8.68 -3.56
C ILE A 63 2.52 -7.78 -4.58
N LYS A 64 2.04 -6.54 -4.76
CA LYS A 64 2.66 -5.56 -5.68
C LYS A 64 4.12 -5.26 -5.33
N ARG A 65 4.45 -5.11 -4.05
CA ARG A 65 5.84 -4.87 -3.62
C ARG A 65 6.75 -6.04 -3.94
N ARG A 66 6.31 -7.26 -3.63
CA ARG A 66 7.09 -8.47 -3.93
C ARG A 66 7.36 -8.60 -5.44
N GLN A 67 6.34 -8.36 -6.28
CA GLN A 67 6.50 -8.39 -7.73
C GLN A 67 7.49 -7.33 -8.23
N LEU A 68 7.49 -6.13 -7.64
CA LEU A 68 8.46 -5.09 -8.00
C LEU A 68 9.89 -5.48 -7.61
N GLU A 69 10.09 -6.07 -6.43
CA GLU A 69 11.39 -6.58 -5.96
C GLU A 69 11.91 -7.73 -6.85
N GLU A 70 11.02 -8.64 -7.27
CA GLU A 70 11.33 -9.71 -8.22
C GLU A 70 11.76 -9.13 -9.59
N GLN A 71 11.04 -8.13 -10.11
CA GLN A 71 11.42 -7.46 -11.37
C GLN A 71 12.76 -6.74 -11.28
N LEU A 72 13.00 -6.01 -10.18
CA LEU A 72 14.27 -5.32 -9.94
C LEU A 72 15.43 -6.30 -9.85
N SER A 73 15.26 -7.45 -9.18
CA SER A 73 16.30 -8.48 -9.12
C SER A 73 16.55 -9.11 -10.50
N ALA A 74 15.52 -9.47 -11.26
CA ALA A 74 15.66 -10.01 -12.62
C ALA A 74 16.37 -9.03 -13.58
N GLN A 75 16.08 -7.73 -13.48
CA GLN A 75 16.73 -6.71 -14.29
C GLN A 75 18.20 -6.49 -13.90
N ASN A 76 18.54 -6.59 -12.61
CA ASN A 76 19.92 -6.52 -12.15
C ASN A 76 20.75 -7.73 -12.61
N TYR A 77 20.19 -8.94 -12.59
CA TYR A 77 20.84 -10.13 -13.14
C TYR A 77 21.06 -10.00 -14.66
N THR A 78 20.04 -9.65 -15.43
CA THR A 78 20.18 -9.48 -16.89
C THR A 78 21.18 -8.39 -17.26
N SER A 79 21.19 -7.24 -16.57
CA SER A 79 22.15 -6.16 -16.82
C SER A 79 23.59 -6.59 -16.47
N THR A 80 23.78 -7.26 -15.33
CA THR A 80 25.10 -7.77 -14.93
C THR A 80 25.60 -8.85 -15.90
N THR A 81 24.73 -9.79 -16.26
CA THR A 81 25.06 -10.85 -17.21
C THR A 81 25.34 -10.31 -18.62
N GLN A 82 24.58 -9.32 -19.11
CA GLN A 82 24.83 -8.64 -20.39
C GLN A 82 26.18 -7.91 -20.38
N VAL A 83 26.49 -7.17 -19.31
CA VAL A 83 27.80 -6.53 -19.10
C VAL A 83 28.90 -7.58 -19.09
N CYS A 84 28.76 -8.65 -18.31
CA CYS A 84 29.72 -9.75 -18.29
C CYS A 84 29.93 -10.36 -19.69
N TYR A 85 28.87 -10.65 -20.45
CA TYR A 85 28.99 -11.21 -21.80
C TYR A 85 29.70 -10.24 -22.77
N ILE A 86 29.37 -8.95 -22.74
CA ILE A 86 30.02 -7.94 -23.60
C ILE A 86 31.53 -7.85 -23.32
N PHE A 87 31.96 -8.00 -22.06
CA PHE A 87 33.38 -7.92 -21.69
C PHE A 87 34.14 -9.27 -21.72
N THR A 88 33.46 -10.43 -21.66
CA THR A 88 34.12 -11.76 -21.59
C THR A 88 34.09 -12.55 -22.89
N VAL A 89 33.08 -12.38 -23.76
CA VAL A 89 32.97 -13.12 -25.03
C VAL A 89 33.98 -12.70 -26.11
N PRO A 90 34.52 -11.46 -26.17
CA PRO A 90 35.53 -11.11 -27.17
C PRO A 90 36.80 -11.98 -27.11
N LEU A 91 37.11 -12.60 -25.96
CA LEU A 91 38.28 -13.47 -25.81
C LEU A 91 38.08 -14.89 -26.38
N LEU A 92 36.84 -15.32 -26.66
CA LEU A 92 36.55 -16.69 -27.09
C LEU A 92 36.47 -16.87 -28.62
N ILE A 93 36.55 -15.79 -29.41
CA ILE A 93 36.47 -15.81 -30.88
C ILE A 93 37.87 -15.60 -31.51
N MET A 94 38.92 -15.57 -30.69
CA MET A 94 40.32 -15.36 -31.11
C MET A 94 41.19 -16.62 -30.98
N ASN A 95 40.60 -17.82 -31.05
CA ASN A 95 41.35 -19.07 -31.11
C ASN A 95 40.66 -20.09 -32.03
#